data_AF-A0A914RKQ5-F1
#
_entry.id   AF-A0A914RKQ5-F1
#
_cell.length_a   1.000
_cell.length_b   1.000
_cell.length_c   1.000
_cell.angle_alpha   90.00
_cell.angle_beta   90.00
_cell.angle_gamma   90.00
#
_symmetry.space_group_name_H-M   'P 1'
#
loop_
_entity.id
_entity.type
_entity.pdbx_description
1 polymer ?
#
loop_
_entity_poly.entity_id
_entity_poly.type
_entity_poly.pdbx_seq_one_letter_code
_entity_poly.pdbx_strand_id
1 'polypeptide(L)'
;MLDEVMDSIGYKGILLYGTDEQKRKYLPDLAAGRRFAAFCLTEASSGSDANSIRSRAEKTADGKYYILNGGKLWISNAGFADLFTVFAQTPVQGEGGVTKDMVSAFIVERSHGGVTHGPPEKKMGIKGSNTAEINFENTKVPVENLLGSMNSKILRIVSFAEEGEGFKVAMNILNNGRFGIPAACGSHK
;
A
#
# COMPACT_ATOMS: atom_id res chain seq x y z
N MET A 1 -7.36 -6.89 21.05
CA MET A 1 -6.04 -6.76 20.41
C MET A 1 -6.32 -6.51 18.94
N LEU A 2 -6.58 -5.24 18.61
CA LEU A 2 -6.80 -4.82 17.23
C LEU A 2 -5.51 -5.16 16.46
N ASP A 3 -5.67 -5.67 15.26
CA ASP A 3 -4.56 -6.15 14.44
C ASP A 3 -3.56 -5.02 14.17
N GLU A 4 -2.40 -5.05 14.87
CA GLU A 4 -1.39 -3.99 14.77
C GLU A 4 -0.95 -3.74 13.33
N VAL A 5 -0.99 -4.75 12.46
CA VAL A 5 -0.66 -4.60 11.03
C VAL A 5 -1.59 -3.59 10.38
N MET A 6 -2.89 -3.66 10.68
CA MET A 6 -3.92 -2.81 10.07
C MET A 6 -3.66 -1.32 10.38
N ASP A 7 -3.43 -1.01 11.66
CA ASP A 7 -3.33 0.36 12.15
C ASP A 7 -1.92 0.96 12.00
N SER A 8 -0.88 0.14 12.13
CA SER A 8 0.52 0.60 12.08
C SER A 8 0.99 0.85 10.65
N ILE A 9 0.59 0.01 9.69
CA ILE A 9 1.06 0.09 8.30
C ILE A 9 -0.05 -0.04 7.26
N GLY A 10 -1.09 -0.84 7.50
CA GLY A 10 -2.12 -1.21 6.51
C GLY A 10 -2.82 0.00 5.89
N TYR A 11 -3.45 0.84 6.71
CA TYR A 11 -4.07 2.09 6.24
C TYR A 11 -3.32 3.36 6.67
N LYS A 12 -2.15 3.22 7.30
CA LYS A 12 -1.34 4.35 7.77
C LYS A 12 -1.02 5.33 6.64
N GLY A 13 -0.81 4.81 5.43
CA GLY A 13 -0.62 5.63 4.24
C GLY A 13 -1.77 6.61 4.00
N ILE A 14 -3.03 6.16 4.16
CA ILE A 14 -4.22 7.01 4.01
C ILE A 14 -4.26 8.09 5.09
N LEU A 15 -3.88 7.75 6.33
CA LEU A 15 -3.84 8.71 7.43
C LEU A 15 -2.82 9.84 7.18
N LEU A 16 -1.62 9.48 6.74
CA LEU A 16 -0.51 10.42 6.56
C LEU A 16 -0.58 11.18 5.23
N TYR A 17 -0.89 10.47 4.14
CA TYR A 17 -0.76 10.94 2.76
C TYR A 17 -2.08 11.01 1.99
N GLY A 18 -3.18 10.55 2.59
CA GLY A 18 -4.49 10.59 1.95
C GLY A 18 -5.03 12.01 1.81
N THR A 19 -5.73 12.27 0.71
CA THR A 19 -6.53 13.48 0.52
C THR A 19 -7.71 13.51 1.51
N ASP A 20 -8.35 14.66 1.68
CA ASP A 20 -9.53 14.78 2.54
C ASP A 20 -10.64 13.81 2.07
N GLU A 21 -10.80 13.64 0.75
CA GLU A 21 -11.77 12.74 0.13
C GLU A 21 -11.44 11.27 0.39
N GLN A 22 -10.19 10.85 0.19
CA GLN A 22 -9.73 9.50 0.48
C GLN A 22 -9.91 9.18 1.98
N LYS A 23 -9.56 10.12 2.85
CA LYS A 23 -9.71 9.98 4.31
C LYS A 23 -11.17 9.81 4.70
N ARG A 24 -12.07 10.67 4.21
CA ARG A 24 -13.51 10.57 4.46
C ARG A 24 -14.10 9.26 3.92
N LYS A 25 -13.62 8.79 2.77
CA LYS A 25 -14.10 7.55 2.14
C LYS A 25 -13.70 6.29 2.91
N TYR A 26 -12.44 6.18 3.33
CA TYR A 26 -11.90 4.91 3.85
C TYR A 26 -11.78 4.83 5.37
N LEU A 27 -11.35 5.91 6.04
CA LEU A 27 -11.01 5.85 7.47
C LEU A 27 -12.17 5.48 8.41
N PRO A 28 -13.42 5.92 8.19
CA PRO A 28 -14.52 5.55 9.09
C PRO A 28 -14.80 4.05 9.15
N ASP A 29 -14.69 3.34 8.04
CA ASP A 29 -14.90 1.88 7.99
C ASP A 29 -13.72 1.12 8.59
N LEU A 30 -12.49 1.61 8.35
CA LEU A 30 -11.27 1.04 8.91
C LEU A 30 -11.22 1.19 10.43
N ALA A 31 -11.51 2.38 10.94
CA ALA A 31 -11.52 2.66 12.38
C ALA A 31 -12.62 1.89 13.13
N ALA A 32 -13.71 1.56 12.44
CA ALA A 32 -14.80 0.76 12.99
C ALA A 32 -14.59 -0.76 12.84
N GLY A 33 -13.51 -1.20 12.19
CA GLY A 33 -13.25 -2.62 11.91
C GLY A 33 -14.25 -3.25 10.93
N ARG A 34 -14.96 -2.45 10.12
CA ARG A 34 -15.89 -2.95 9.09
C ARG A 34 -15.18 -3.40 7.82
N ARG A 35 -13.96 -2.89 7.59
CA ARG A 35 -13.06 -3.28 6.51
C ARG A 35 -11.67 -3.50 7.07
N PHE A 36 -10.94 -4.45 6.51
CA PHE A 36 -9.55 -4.72 6.88
C PHE A 36 -8.59 -4.22 5.79
N ALA A 37 -7.46 -3.69 6.22
CA ALA A 37 -6.40 -3.19 5.35
C ALA A 37 -5.14 -4.07 5.40
N ALA A 38 -4.43 -4.13 4.28
CA ALA A 38 -3.13 -4.78 4.14
C ALA A 38 -2.11 -3.86 3.46
N PHE A 39 -0.83 -4.05 3.79
CA PHE A 39 0.30 -3.29 3.24
C PHE A 39 1.08 -4.17 2.25
N CYS A 40 1.13 -3.76 1.00
CA CYS A 40 1.53 -4.57 -0.15
C CYS A 40 2.80 -4.03 -0.80
N LEU A 41 3.96 -4.31 -0.20
CA LEU A 41 5.28 -3.87 -0.69
C LEU A 41 6.13 -5.03 -1.21
N THR A 42 6.43 -5.99 -0.34
CA THR A 42 7.35 -7.11 -0.59
C THR A 42 6.92 -8.00 -1.76
N GLU A 43 7.91 -8.45 -2.53
CA GLU A 43 7.75 -9.35 -3.67
C GLU A 43 8.74 -10.50 -3.58
N ALA A 44 8.52 -11.56 -4.36
CA ALA A 44 9.44 -12.70 -4.42
C ALA A 44 10.89 -12.29 -4.79
N SER A 45 11.05 -11.24 -5.60
CA SER A 45 12.36 -10.71 -5.98
C SER A 45 12.90 -9.58 -5.09
N SER A 46 12.07 -9.02 -4.19
CA SER A 46 12.36 -7.74 -3.53
C SER A 46 11.82 -7.70 -2.11
N GLY A 47 12.75 -7.78 -1.14
CA GLY A 47 12.48 -7.64 0.29
C GLY A 47 13.11 -6.36 0.86
N SER A 48 14.37 -6.45 1.27
CA SER A 48 15.12 -5.30 1.83
C SER A 48 15.35 -4.19 0.80
N ASP A 49 15.55 -4.55 -0.46
CA ASP A 49 15.62 -3.60 -1.57
C ASP A 49 14.21 -3.31 -2.12
N ALA A 50 13.48 -2.48 -1.39
CA ALA A 50 12.09 -2.14 -1.72
C ALA A 50 11.96 -1.27 -3.00
N ASN A 51 13.06 -0.73 -3.53
CA ASN A 51 13.01 0.09 -4.74
C ASN A 51 13.06 -0.76 -6.03
N SER A 52 13.46 -2.03 -5.94
CA SER A 52 13.55 -2.95 -7.09
C SER A 52 12.29 -3.80 -7.34
N ILE A 53 11.17 -3.45 -6.71
CA ILE A 53 9.88 -4.10 -6.95
C ILE A 53 9.52 -4.10 -8.45
N ARG A 54 8.82 -5.13 -8.91
CA ARG A 54 8.48 -5.36 -10.32
C ARG A 54 7.01 -5.22 -10.63
N SER A 55 6.12 -5.17 -9.62
CA SER A 55 4.71 -4.84 -9.85
C SER A 55 4.62 -3.50 -10.59
N ARG A 56 3.77 -3.42 -11.61
CA ARG A 56 3.68 -2.28 -12.51
C ARG A 56 2.27 -1.74 -12.59
N ALA A 57 2.15 -0.42 -12.65
CA ALA A 57 0.89 0.29 -12.84
C ALA A 57 1.01 1.25 -14.03
N GLU A 58 0.18 1.07 -15.05
CA GLU A 58 0.19 1.88 -16.26
C GLU A 58 -1.09 2.69 -16.40
N LYS A 59 -0.97 4.00 -16.61
CA LYS A 59 -2.14 4.86 -16.80
C LYS A 59 -2.84 4.53 -18.11
N THR A 60 -4.16 4.41 -18.09
CA THR A 60 -4.99 4.18 -19.28
C THR A 60 -4.94 5.39 -20.22
N ALA A 61 -5.19 5.17 -21.51
CA ALA A 61 -5.15 6.23 -22.52
C ALA A 61 -6.15 7.37 -22.25
N ASP A 62 -7.26 7.09 -21.57
CA ASP A 62 -8.24 8.10 -21.15
C ASP A 62 -7.86 8.83 -19.84
N GLY A 63 -6.76 8.43 -19.21
CA GLY A 63 -6.23 9.02 -17.98
C GLY A 63 -7.09 8.79 -16.74
N LYS A 64 -8.07 7.87 -16.78
CA LYS A 64 -9.02 7.66 -15.67
C LYS A 64 -8.61 6.56 -14.70
N TYR A 65 -7.79 5.61 -15.15
CA TYR A 65 -7.37 4.47 -14.35
C TYR A 65 -5.88 4.20 -14.51
N TYR A 66 -5.34 3.45 -13.56
CA TYR A 66 -4.13 2.67 -13.73
C TYR A 66 -4.50 1.20 -13.89
N ILE A 67 -3.82 0.50 -14.78
CA ILE A 67 -3.87 -0.96 -14.89
C ILE A 67 -2.70 -1.51 -14.08
N LEU A 68 -3.02 -2.12 -12.94
CA LEU A 68 -2.05 -2.70 -12.02
C LEU A 68 -1.86 -4.20 -12.31
N ASN A 69 -0.60 -4.61 -12.46
CA ASN A 69 -0.19 -6.00 -12.62
C ASN A 69 1.00 -6.32 -11.70
N GLY A 70 0.96 -7.47 -11.03
CA GLY A 70 2.07 -7.93 -10.20
C GLY A 70 1.66 -8.88 -9.09
N GLY A 71 2.65 -9.41 -8.39
CA GLY A 71 2.45 -10.31 -7.25
C GLY A 71 3.21 -9.80 -6.04
N LYS A 72 2.56 -9.84 -4.88
CA LYS A 72 3.15 -9.49 -3.59
C LYS A 72 3.21 -10.72 -2.70
N LEU A 73 4.27 -10.78 -1.90
CA LEU A 73 4.63 -11.96 -1.11
C LEU A 73 4.61 -11.63 0.39
N TRP A 74 4.15 -12.59 1.19
CA TRP A 74 4.06 -12.50 2.66
C TRP A 74 3.21 -11.32 3.16
N ILE A 75 2.09 -11.06 2.47
CA ILE A 75 1.21 -9.97 2.84
C ILE A 75 0.32 -10.41 4.00
N SER A 76 0.49 -9.70 5.12
CA SER A 76 -0.36 -9.89 6.28
C SER A 76 -1.79 -9.41 5.95
N ASN A 77 -2.79 -10.19 6.36
CA ASN A 77 -4.22 -9.99 6.08
C ASN A 77 -4.66 -10.17 4.62
N ALA A 78 -3.80 -10.60 3.71
CA ALA A 78 -4.14 -10.76 2.29
C ALA A 78 -5.35 -11.66 2.02
N GLY A 79 -5.65 -12.62 2.90
CA GLY A 79 -6.77 -13.55 2.76
C GLY A 79 -8.15 -12.96 3.11
N PHE A 80 -8.21 -11.79 3.76
CA PHE A 80 -9.50 -11.19 4.16
C PHE A 80 -9.54 -9.66 4.08
N ALA A 81 -8.42 -8.99 3.82
CA ALA A 81 -8.41 -7.55 3.60
C ALA A 81 -9.24 -7.18 2.36
N ASP A 82 -9.95 -6.07 2.45
CA ASP A 82 -10.73 -5.46 1.36
C ASP A 82 -9.99 -4.27 0.75
N LEU A 83 -9.03 -3.72 1.49
CA LEU A 83 -8.27 -2.53 1.12
C LEU A 83 -6.77 -2.81 1.18
N PHE A 84 -6.03 -2.33 0.20
CA PHE A 84 -4.59 -2.55 0.09
C PHE A 84 -3.87 -1.23 -0.16
N THR A 85 -2.83 -0.95 0.63
CA THR A 85 -1.83 0.05 0.24
C THR A 85 -0.78 -0.67 -0.62
N VAL A 86 -0.85 -0.50 -1.94
CA VAL A 86 -0.02 -1.22 -2.91
C VAL A 86 1.06 -0.32 -3.48
N PHE A 87 2.29 -0.83 -3.54
CA PHE A 87 3.41 -0.16 -4.19
C PHE A 87 3.71 -0.82 -5.53
N ALA A 88 3.80 -0.02 -6.60
CA ALA A 88 4.08 -0.50 -7.94
C ALA A 88 4.87 0.55 -8.72
N GLN A 89 5.70 0.11 -9.66
CA GLN A 89 6.39 0.98 -10.59
C GLN A 89 5.41 1.61 -11.58
N THR A 90 5.51 2.93 -11.75
CA THR A 90 4.77 3.71 -12.74
C THR A 90 5.76 4.42 -13.66
N PRO A 91 5.49 4.49 -14.97
CA PRO A 91 6.29 5.33 -15.86
C PRO A 91 6.03 6.80 -15.56
N VAL A 92 7.06 7.50 -15.08
CA VAL A 92 7.00 8.94 -14.76
C VAL A 92 7.88 9.72 -15.72
N GLN A 93 7.32 10.77 -16.31
CA GLN A 93 8.06 11.65 -17.18
C GLN A 93 8.89 12.63 -16.35
N GLY A 94 10.22 12.49 -16.41
CA GLY A 94 11.15 13.38 -15.72
C GLY A 94 11.51 14.62 -16.54
N GLU A 95 12.30 15.51 -15.92
CA GLU A 95 12.88 16.67 -16.59
C GLU A 95 13.69 16.26 -17.83
N GLY A 96 13.48 16.96 -18.95
CA GLY A 96 14.11 16.63 -20.24
C GLY A 96 13.37 15.55 -21.06
N GLY A 97 12.17 15.14 -20.66
CA GLY A 97 11.32 14.23 -21.44
C GLY A 97 11.68 12.75 -21.31
N VAL A 98 12.63 12.40 -20.44
CA VAL A 98 13.02 11.01 -20.17
C VAL A 98 11.99 10.37 -19.25
N THR A 99 11.38 9.27 -19.70
CA THR A 99 10.48 8.46 -18.85
C THR A 99 11.30 7.48 -18.02
N LYS A 100 11.07 7.45 -16.72
CA LYS A 100 11.67 6.48 -15.80
C LYS A 100 10.58 5.79 -15.00
N ASP A 101 10.72 4.49 -14.81
CA ASP A 101 9.84 3.79 -13.89
C ASP A 101 10.23 4.15 -12.45
N MET A 102 9.25 4.64 -11.68
CA MET A 102 9.42 5.04 -10.29
C MET A 102 8.31 4.42 -9.44
N VAL A 103 8.59 4.12 -8.18
CA VAL A 103 7.60 3.49 -7.29
C VAL A 103 6.51 4.49 -6.92
N SER A 104 5.26 4.15 -7.15
CA SER A 104 4.06 4.87 -6.70
C SER A 104 3.29 4.06 -5.66
N ALA A 105 2.51 4.75 -4.83
CA ALA A 105 1.65 4.12 -3.81
C ALA A 105 0.18 4.28 -4.19
N PHE A 106 -0.62 3.24 -4.02
CA PHE A 106 -2.02 3.19 -4.43
C PHE A 106 -2.90 2.66 -3.30
N ILE A 107 -4.12 3.18 -3.22
CA ILE A 107 -5.22 2.55 -2.48
C ILE A 107 -5.93 1.62 -3.45
N VAL A 108 -5.87 0.30 -3.23
CA VAL A 108 -6.55 -0.68 -4.07
C VAL A 108 -7.67 -1.33 -3.27
N GLU A 109 -8.89 -1.31 -3.78
CA GLU A 109 -9.99 -2.09 -3.21
C GLU A 109 -10.02 -3.48 -3.89
N ARG A 110 -10.32 -4.54 -3.13
CA ARG A 110 -10.52 -5.88 -3.71
C ARG A 110 -11.58 -5.88 -4.81
N SER A 111 -12.60 -5.04 -4.66
CA SER A 111 -13.71 -4.85 -5.61
C SER A 111 -13.29 -4.24 -6.95
N HIS A 112 -12.07 -3.71 -7.10
CA HIS A 112 -11.56 -3.23 -8.38
C HIS A 112 -11.37 -4.34 -9.43
N GLY A 113 -11.45 -5.61 -9.01
CA GLY A 113 -11.31 -6.77 -9.89
C GLY A 113 -9.85 -7.13 -10.19
N GLY A 114 -9.63 -8.38 -10.61
CA GLY A 114 -8.28 -8.89 -10.86
C GLY A 114 -7.42 -9.06 -9.61
N VAL A 115 -8.01 -8.98 -8.40
CA VAL A 115 -7.30 -9.14 -7.12
C VAL A 115 -7.57 -10.54 -6.56
N THR A 116 -6.56 -11.39 -6.55
CA THR A 116 -6.63 -12.75 -6.01
C THR A 116 -5.58 -12.96 -4.93
N HIS A 117 -5.74 -13.97 -4.08
CA HIS A 117 -4.75 -14.29 -3.05
C HIS A 117 -4.49 -15.79 -2.98
N GLY A 118 -3.30 -16.15 -2.51
CA GLY A 118 -2.92 -17.54 -2.25
C GLY A 118 -3.55 -18.09 -0.95
N PRO A 119 -3.34 -19.39 -0.66
CA PRO A 119 -3.70 -19.95 0.63
C PRO A 119 -2.87 -19.32 1.76
N PRO A 120 -3.33 -19.38 3.02
CA PRO A 120 -2.55 -18.94 4.16
C PRO A 120 -1.22 -19.69 4.29
N GLU A 121 -0.13 -18.95 4.47
CA GLU A 121 1.22 -19.49 4.60
C GLU A 121 1.40 -20.32 5.86
N LYS A 122 2.12 -21.44 5.72
CA LYS A 122 2.55 -22.27 6.85
C LYS A 122 3.85 -21.72 7.43
N LYS A 123 3.75 -21.14 8.62
CA LYS A 123 4.84 -20.42 9.30
C LYS A 123 5.14 -20.98 10.68
N MET A 124 6.36 -20.73 11.17
CA MET A 124 6.85 -21.25 12.46
C MET A 124 5.99 -20.73 13.64
N GLY A 125 5.69 -19.42 13.67
CA GLY A 125 4.95 -18.74 14.73
C GLY A 125 3.87 -17.79 14.17
N ILE A 126 3.27 -16.97 15.05
CA ILE A 126 2.20 -16.00 14.71
C ILE A 126 1.10 -16.59 13.80
N LYS A 127 0.74 -17.86 14.03
CA LYS A 127 -0.15 -18.66 13.16
C LYS A 127 -1.59 -18.13 13.11
N GLY A 128 -2.01 -17.35 14.11
CA GLY A 128 -3.31 -16.67 14.12
C GLY A 128 -3.39 -15.47 13.18
N SER A 129 -2.24 -14.93 12.74
CA SER A 129 -2.20 -13.89 11.71
C SER A 129 -2.29 -14.53 10.32
N ASN A 130 -3.16 -13.99 9.47
CA ASN A 130 -3.19 -14.39 8.07
C ASN A 130 -1.96 -13.81 7.36
N THR A 131 -1.29 -14.65 6.58
CA THR A 131 -0.21 -14.23 5.69
C THR A 131 -0.42 -14.98 4.40
N ALA A 132 -0.48 -14.30 3.26
CA ALA A 132 -0.64 -14.95 1.97
C ALA A 132 0.03 -14.12 0.86
N GLU A 133 0.23 -14.76 -0.28
CA GLU A 133 0.48 -14.04 -1.53
C GLU A 133 -0.78 -13.28 -1.97
N ILE A 134 -0.60 -12.16 -2.66
CA ILE A 134 -1.68 -11.43 -3.32
C ILE A 134 -1.25 -11.03 -4.73
N ASN A 135 -2.12 -11.27 -5.70
CA ASN A 135 -1.86 -11.08 -7.11
C ASN A 135 -2.84 -10.07 -7.68
N PHE A 136 -2.32 -9.20 -8.53
CA PHE A 136 -3.05 -8.19 -9.27
C PHE A 136 -2.90 -8.50 -10.76
N GLU A 137 -4.02 -8.75 -11.43
CA GLU A 137 -4.08 -9.07 -12.85
C GLU A 137 -5.07 -8.14 -13.53
N ASN A 138 -4.54 -7.18 -14.28
CA ASN A 138 -5.31 -6.12 -14.95
C ASN A 138 -6.27 -5.38 -14.01
N THR A 139 -5.88 -5.20 -12.75
CA THR A 139 -6.67 -4.51 -11.74
C THR A 139 -6.80 -3.03 -12.11
N LYS A 140 -8.04 -2.57 -12.29
CA LYS A 140 -8.34 -1.17 -12.66
C LYS A 140 -8.42 -0.29 -11.41
N VAL A 141 -7.36 0.46 -11.14
CA VAL A 141 -7.28 1.37 -10.00
C VAL A 141 -7.62 2.79 -10.46
N PRO A 142 -8.65 3.45 -9.90
CA PRO A 142 -8.96 4.83 -10.27
C PRO A 142 -7.79 5.80 -10.02
N VAL A 143 -7.62 6.83 -10.84
CA VAL A 143 -6.50 7.78 -10.65
C VAL A 143 -6.55 8.53 -9.33
N GLU A 144 -7.76 8.78 -8.81
CA GLU A 144 -7.98 9.40 -7.51
C GLU A 144 -7.57 8.50 -6.33
N ASN A 145 -7.26 7.22 -6.59
CA ASN A 145 -6.74 6.30 -5.59
C ASN A 145 -5.20 6.26 -5.54
N LEU A 146 -4.51 7.09 -6.32
CA LEU A 146 -3.08 7.37 -6.12
C LEU A 146 -2.89 8.05 -4.74
N LEU A 147 -2.04 7.46 -3.91
CA LEU A 147 -1.80 7.93 -2.55
C LEU A 147 -0.62 8.91 -2.52
N GLY A 148 -0.82 10.08 -1.90
CA GLY A 148 0.20 11.13 -1.83
C GLY A 148 -0.06 12.35 -2.71
N SER A 149 -1.07 12.31 -3.59
CA SER A 149 -1.45 13.41 -4.48
C SER A 149 -1.56 14.77 -3.75
N MET A 150 -1.29 15.87 -4.48
CA MET A 150 -1.08 17.28 -4.06
C MET A 150 -2.00 17.90 -2.99
N ASN A 151 -3.05 17.22 -2.53
CA ASN A 151 -4.07 17.80 -1.64
C ASN A 151 -3.95 17.37 -0.16
N SER A 152 -2.92 16.63 0.26
CA SER A 152 -2.73 16.32 1.68
C SER A 152 -2.22 17.55 2.45
N LYS A 153 -3.14 18.28 3.09
CA LYS A 153 -2.88 19.51 3.86
C LYS A 153 -1.99 19.32 5.10
N ILE A 154 -1.78 18.08 5.55
CA ILE A 154 -1.13 17.78 6.84
C ILE A 154 0.39 17.93 6.80
N LEU A 155 1.03 17.94 5.63
CA LEU A 155 2.44 18.30 5.51
C LEU A 155 2.67 19.34 4.41
N ARG A 156 2.56 20.64 4.77
CA ARG A 156 3.08 21.76 3.97
C ARG A 156 4.62 21.84 3.92
N ILE A 157 5.32 20.97 4.64
CA ILE A 157 6.78 21.02 4.84
C ILE A 157 7.55 19.98 4.00
N VAL A 158 6.83 19.11 3.28
CA VAL A 158 7.41 18.25 2.24
C VAL A 158 6.62 18.50 0.96
N SER A 159 7.30 19.00 -0.06
CA SER A 159 6.71 19.19 -1.38
C SER A 159 6.09 17.87 -1.87
N PHE A 160 4.87 18.03 -2.36
CA PHE A 160 3.80 17.07 -2.64
C PHE A 160 4.22 15.75 -3.31
N ALA A 161 3.57 14.63 -2.94
CA ALA A 161 3.85 13.33 -3.55
C ALA A 161 3.07 13.16 -4.86
N GLU A 162 3.82 13.06 -5.95
CA GLU A 162 3.35 12.79 -7.30
C GLU A 162 3.58 11.32 -7.64
N GLU A 163 3.26 10.91 -8.87
CA GLU A 163 3.71 9.62 -9.39
C GLU A 163 5.22 9.47 -9.16
N GLY A 164 5.65 8.32 -8.64
CA GLY A 164 7.06 8.01 -8.39
C GLY A 164 7.59 8.33 -6.98
N GLU A 165 6.77 8.91 -6.11
CA GLU A 165 7.16 9.22 -4.72
C GLU A 165 6.73 8.14 -3.70
N GLY A 166 6.19 7.02 -4.16
CA GLY A 166 5.72 5.90 -3.36
C GLY A 166 6.80 5.24 -2.51
N PHE A 167 8.07 5.28 -2.92
CA PHE A 167 9.17 4.78 -2.08
C PHE A 167 9.30 5.57 -0.78
N LYS A 168 9.23 6.91 -0.84
CA LYS A 168 9.26 7.77 0.36
C LYS A 168 8.05 7.50 1.25
N VAL A 169 6.87 7.32 0.64
CA VAL A 169 5.63 6.95 1.35
C VAL A 169 5.83 5.63 2.12
N ALA A 170 6.37 4.59 1.47
CA ALA A 170 6.64 3.31 2.12
C ALA A 170 7.57 3.47 3.33
N MET A 171 8.70 4.17 3.17
CA MET A 171 9.68 4.35 4.24
C MET A 171 9.11 5.13 5.42
N ASN A 172 8.31 6.16 5.17
CA ASN A 172 7.70 6.94 6.23
C ASN A 172 6.62 6.16 7.00
N ILE A 173 5.82 5.34 6.30
CA ILE A 173 4.87 4.43 6.96
C ILE A 173 5.61 3.45 7.87
N LEU A 174 6.67 2.81 7.36
CA LEU A 174 7.47 1.85 8.14
C LEU A 174 8.14 2.52 9.34
N ASN A 175 8.71 3.72 9.18
CA ASN A 175 9.31 4.48 10.27
C ASN A 175 8.27 4.88 11.34
N ASN A 176 7.05 5.23 10.93
CA ASN A 176 5.97 5.56 11.87
C ASN A 176 5.52 4.33 12.67
N GLY A 177 5.36 3.17 12.01
CA GLY A 177 4.96 1.92 12.65
C GLY A 177 6.06 1.30 13.53
N ARG A 178 7.33 1.68 13.33
CA ARG A 178 8.50 1.02 13.93
C ARG A 178 8.48 1.00 15.46
N PHE A 179 7.96 2.05 16.10
CA PHE A 179 7.90 2.15 17.55
C PHE A 179 6.90 1.19 18.20
N GLY A 180 5.93 0.66 17.45
CA GLY A 180 4.97 -0.32 17.95
C GLY A 180 5.63 -1.65 18.32
N ILE A 181 6.62 -2.09 17.54
CA ILE A 181 7.31 -3.37 17.75
C ILE A 181 7.98 -3.46 19.13
N PRO A 182 8.90 -2.55 19.53
CA PRO A 182 9.52 -2.62 20.84
C PRO A 182 8.52 -2.41 21.98
N ALA A 183 7.45 -1.62 21.77
CA ALA A 183 6.40 -1.44 22.78
C ALA A 183 5.65 -2.75 23.06
N ALA A 184 5.28 -3.49 22.02
CA ALA A 184 4.64 -4.80 22.13
C ALA A 184 5.57 -5.87 22.73
N CYS A 185 6.86 -5.84 22.42
CA CYS A 185 7.82 -6.74 23.06
C CYS A 185 8.07 -6.39 24.54
N GLY A 186 8.00 -5.11 24.89
CA GLY A 186 8.25 -4.60 26.25
C GLY A 186 7.12 -4.84 27.25
N SER A 187 5.92 -5.19 26.79
CA SER A 187 4.76 -5.46 27.66
C SER A 187 4.82 -6.80 28.41
N HIS A 188 5.90 -7.59 28.24
CA HIS A 188 6.17 -8.75 29.08
C HIS A 188 6.99 -8.35 30.31
N LYS A 189 6.28 -7.90 31.36
CA LYS A 189 6.69 -7.99 32.76
C LYS A 189 5.51 -8.48 33.59
#